data_AF-A0A7V3PST3-F1
#
_entry.id   AF-A0A7V3PST3-F1
#
_cell.length_a   1.000
_cell.length_b   1.000
_cell.length_c   1.000
_cell.angle_alpha   90.00
_cell.angle_beta   90.00
_cell.angle_gamma   90.00
#
_symmetry.space_group_name_H-M   'P 1'
#
loop_
_entity.id
_entity.type
_entity.pdbx_description
1 polymer ?
#
loop_
_entity_poly.entity_id
_entity_poly.type
_entity_poly.pdbx_seq_one_letter_code
_entity_poly.pdbx_strand_id
1 'polypeptide(L)'
;MILLVLPTLIIAGPRWVPLTKGSSETPAAFTILTSNSQHTVIELEIIGIYVDDINTPAGQFQSINLGIQAGGVLTTVGSPQLPVVARFIGIPDDRDVDIKILNQETVTLSGYNILPA
;
A
#
# COMPACT_ATOMS: atom_id res chain seq x y z
N MET A 1 -35.61 18.86 -32.77
CA MET A 1 -34.21 18.68 -32.32
C MET A 1 -34.27 18.32 -30.83
N ILE A 2 -34.23 17.03 -30.49
CA ILE A 2 -34.29 16.57 -29.09
C ILE A 2 -32.86 16.50 -28.57
N LEU A 3 -32.56 17.31 -27.55
CA LEU A 3 -31.27 17.35 -26.88
C LEU A 3 -31.24 16.22 -25.84
N LEU A 4 -30.47 15.17 -26.13
CA LEU A 4 -30.25 14.05 -25.22
C LEU A 4 -29.11 14.43 -24.26
N VAL A 5 -29.44 14.64 -22.98
CA VAL A 5 -28.44 14.90 -21.92
C VAL A 5 -28.12 13.56 -21.26
N LEU A 6 -26.94 13.01 -21.53
CA LEU A 6 -26.44 11.84 -20.81
C LEU A 6 -25.97 12.26 -19.41
N PRO A 7 -26.44 11.62 -18.33
CA PRO A 7 -25.88 11.86 -17.01
C PRO A 7 -24.46 11.28 -16.93
N THR A 8 -23.48 12.15 -16.71
CA THR A 8 -22.10 11.75 -16.39
C THR A 8 -22.08 11.09 -15.00
N LEU A 9 -21.81 9.79 -14.94
CA LEU A 9 -21.45 9.14 -13.69
C LEU A 9 -20.04 9.60 -13.30
N ILE A 10 -19.93 10.32 -12.19
CA ILE A 10 -18.64 10.62 -11.57
C ILE A 10 -18.21 9.33 -10.85
N ILE A 11 -17.31 8.58 -11.48
CA ILE A 11 -16.60 7.49 -10.81
C ILE A 11 -15.47 8.16 -10.02
N ALA A 12 -15.60 8.25 -8.70
CA ALA A 12 -14.51 8.65 -7.84
C ALA A 12 -13.47 7.52 -7.86
N GLY A 13 -12.31 7.78 -8.46
CA GLY A 13 -11.18 6.86 -8.42
C GLY A 13 -10.37 7.00 -7.12
N PRO A 14 -9.39 6.11 -6.90
CA PRO A 14 -8.53 6.19 -5.73
C PRO A 14 -7.83 7.56 -5.64
N ARG A 15 -7.88 8.19 -4.48
CA ARG A 15 -7.21 9.46 -4.21
C ARG A 15 -5.82 9.22 -3.62
N TRP A 16 -4.84 9.97 -4.09
CA TRP A 16 -3.51 9.99 -3.49
C TRP A 16 -3.49 10.74 -2.15
N VAL A 17 -2.81 10.17 -1.16
CA VAL A 17 -2.59 10.75 0.17
C VAL A 17 -1.10 10.74 0.47
N PRO A 18 -0.43 11.91 0.47
CA PRO A 18 0.99 11.96 0.82
C PRO A 18 1.20 11.72 2.33
N LEU A 19 2.20 10.92 2.68
CA LEU A 19 2.63 10.74 4.08
C LEU A 19 3.52 11.91 4.54
N THR A 20 4.25 12.51 3.61
CA THR A 20 5.10 13.68 3.85
C THR A 20 4.54 14.90 3.12
N LYS A 21 4.44 16.03 3.83
CA LYS A 21 3.85 17.26 3.27
C LYS A 21 4.64 17.75 2.06
N GLY A 22 3.94 17.99 0.96
CA GLY A 22 4.53 18.52 -0.28
C GLY A 22 5.10 17.46 -1.23
N SER A 23 5.00 16.18 -0.88
CA SER A 23 5.40 15.09 -1.77
C SER A 23 4.47 14.98 -2.98
N SER A 24 5.05 14.69 -4.13
CA SER A 24 4.29 14.35 -5.35
C SER A 24 3.78 12.91 -5.29
N GLU A 25 2.81 12.59 -6.14
CA GLU A 25 2.28 11.24 -6.28
C GLU A 25 3.36 10.29 -6.80
N THR A 26 3.80 9.38 -5.92
CA THR A 26 4.89 8.44 -6.19
C THR A 26 4.53 7.07 -5.61
N PRO A 27 4.35 6.03 -6.44
CA PRO A 27 4.12 4.67 -5.95
C PRO A 27 5.21 4.22 -4.98
N ALA A 28 4.87 3.34 -4.04
CA ALA A 28 5.87 2.76 -3.14
C ALA A 28 6.94 2.01 -3.94
N ALA A 29 8.19 2.14 -3.50
CA ALA A 29 9.35 1.57 -4.17
C ALA A 29 10.03 0.55 -3.25
N PHE A 30 10.47 -0.57 -3.84
CA PHE A 30 11.23 -1.60 -3.14
C PHE A 30 12.59 -1.73 -3.81
N THR A 31 13.65 -1.36 -3.10
CA THR A 31 15.01 -1.25 -3.63
C THR A 31 15.95 -2.12 -2.83
N ILE A 32 16.83 -2.85 -3.51
CA ILE A 32 17.94 -3.59 -2.87
C ILE A 32 19.13 -2.64 -2.79
N LEU A 33 19.53 -2.25 -1.59
CA LEU A 33 20.68 -1.37 -1.37
C LEU A 33 22.00 -2.14 -1.45
N THR A 34 22.02 -3.34 -0.86
CA THR A 34 23.19 -4.24 -0.85
C THR A 34 22.69 -5.68 -0.87
N SER A 35 23.37 -6.57 -1.61
CA SER A 35 23.16 -8.01 -1.51
C SER A 35 24.49 -8.74 -1.69
N ASN A 36 24.86 -9.54 -0.69
CA ASN A 36 26.07 -10.38 -0.71
C ASN A 36 25.80 -11.68 0.06
N SER A 37 26.82 -12.54 0.18
CA SER A 37 26.70 -13.86 0.82
C SER A 37 26.39 -13.82 2.32
N GLN A 38 26.45 -12.66 2.96
CA GLN A 38 26.25 -12.51 4.40
C GLN A 38 24.95 -11.79 4.73
N HIS A 39 24.56 -10.79 3.93
CA HIS A 39 23.34 -10.02 4.16
C HIS A 39 22.78 -9.43 2.88
N THR A 40 21.47 -9.18 2.91
CA THR A 40 20.76 -8.35 1.93
C THR A 40 20.09 -7.19 2.67
N VAL A 41 20.40 -5.96 2.28
CA VAL A 41 19.79 -4.74 2.80
C VAL A 41 18.77 -4.24 1.78
N ILE A 42 17.56 -4.04 2.25
CA ILE A 42 16.40 -3.67 1.45
C ILE A 42 15.83 -2.38 2.02
N GLU A 43 15.38 -1.51 1.12
CA GLU A 43 14.63 -0.31 1.44
C GLU A 43 13.23 -0.41 0.83
N LEU A 44 12.20 -0.21 1.66
CA LEU A 44 10.83 0.00 1.23
C LEU A 44 10.49 1.46 1.50
N GLU A 45 10.40 2.25 0.43
CA GLU A 45 10.06 3.65 0.50
C GLU A 45 8.57 3.86 0.19
N ILE A 46 7.85 4.50 1.11
CA ILE A 46 6.42 4.81 1.00
C ILE A 46 6.24 6.32 1.17
N ILE A 47 6.09 7.02 0.05
CA ILE A 47 5.92 8.48 0.05
C ILE A 47 4.47 8.90 0.31
N GLY A 48 3.54 8.01 0.03
CA GLY A 48 2.10 8.19 0.16
C GLY A 48 1.36 6.91 -0.14
N ILE A 49 0.04 6.99 -0.08
CA ILE A 49 -0.87 5.87 -0.29
C ILE A 49 -2.02 6.27 -1.20
N TYR A 50 -2.58 5.30 -1.91
CA TYR A 50 -3.83 5.46 -2.65
C TYR A 50 -4.97 4.98 -1.75
N VAL A 51 -5.98 5.81 -1.59
CA VAL A 51 -7.16 5.51 -0.79
C VAL A 51 -8.38 5.48 -1.70
N ASP A 52 -9.11 4.37 -1.66
CA ASP A 52 -10.39 4.24 -2.33
C ASP A 52 -11.53 4.17 -1.30
N ASP A 53 -12.60 4.94 -1.53
CA ASP A 53 -13.74 5.03 -0.63
C ASP A 53 -14.83 4.04 -1.07
N ILE A 54 -15.09 3.03 -0.24
CA ILE A 54 -15.96 1.90 -0.56
C ILE A 54 -17.24 2.00 0.28
N ASN A 55 -18.38 2.03 -0.39
CA ASN A 55 -19.69 1.94 0.24
C ASN A 55 -20.13 0.48 0.33
N THR A 56 -20.40 0.00 1.54
CA THR A 56 -20.95 -1.34 1.79
C THR A 56 -22.28 -1.22 2.55
N PRO A 57 -23.11 -2.29 2.61
CA PRO A 57 -24.29 -2.29 3.47
C PRO A 57 -23.99 -2.03 4.95
N ALA A 58 -22.76 -2.29 5.40
CA ALA A 58 -22.31 -2.07 6.78
C ALA A 58 -21.79 -0.64 7.03
N GLY A 59 -21.65 0.18 5.99
CA GLY A 59 -21.16 1.57 6.08
C GLY A 59 -20.07 1.91 5.06
N GLN A 60 -19.48 3.09 5.24
CA GLN A 60 -18.34 3.57 4.45
C GLN A 60 -17.01 3.08 5.03
N PHE A 61 -16.16 2.60 4.14
CA PHE A 61 -14.84 2.09 4.44
C PHE A 61 -13.79 2.64 3.47
N GLN A 62 -12.53 2.54 3.85
CA GLN A 62 -11.39 2.85 2.98
C GLN A 62 -10.60 1.59 2.67
N SER A 63 -10.27 1.41 1.38
CA SER A 63 -9.25 0.47 0.95
C SER A 63 -7.95 1.23 0.67
N ILE A 64 -6.82 0.67 1.12
CA ILE A 64 -5.50 1.28 0.97
C ILE A 64 -4.68 0.46 -0.02
N ASN A 65 -4.06 1.14 -0.98
CA ASN A 65 -3.14 0.56 -1.94
C ASN A 65 -1.82 1.36 -1.95
N LEU A 66 -0.68 0.67 -2.12
CA LEU A 66 0.66 1.28 -2.15
C LEU A 66 1.13 1.64 -3.57
N GLY A 67 0.36 1.31 -4.61
CA GLY A 67 0.71 1.55 -6.02
C GLY A 67 1.86 0.69 -6.55
N ILE A 68 2.39 -0.24 -5.75
CA ILE A 68 3.53 -1.08 -6.11
C ILE A 68 3.08 -2.37 -6.82
N GLN A 69 3.83 -2.78 -7.84
CA GLN A 69 3.64 -4.10 -8.46
C GLN A 69 3.90 -5.21 -7.43
N ALA A 70 3.13 -6.29 -7.47
CA ALA A 70 3.18 -7.37 -6.48
C ALA A 70 2.96 -6.91 -5.02
N GLY A 71 2.08 -5.92 -4.82
CA GLY A 71 1.41 -5.71 -3.54
C GLY A 71 0.32 -6.77 -3.31
N GLY A 72 0.12 -7.14 -2.06
CA GLY A 72 -0.98 -7.99 -1.61
C GLY A 72 -1.77 -7.30 -0.50
N VAL A 73 -2.70 -8.02 0.13
CA VAL A 73 -3.44 -7.56 1.30
C VAL A 73 -3.46 -8.63 2.38
N LEU A 74 -3.55 -8.21 3.65
CA LEU A 74 -3.85 -9.12 4.74
C LEU A 74 -5.29 -9.62 4.63
N THR A 75 -5.51 -10.92 4.87
CA THR A 75 -6.80 -11.60 4.63
C THR A 75 -7.39 -12.25 5.88
N THR A 76 -7.01 -11.81 7.08
CA THR A 76 -7.61 -12.32 8.31
C THR A 76 -9.04 -11.81 8.42
N VAL A 77 -10.01 -12.71 8.29
CA VAL A 77 -11.45 -12.38 8.23
C VAL A 77 -11.86 -11.43 9.36
N GLY A 78 -12.52 -10.33 8.99
CA GLY A 78 -13.01 -9.31 9.91
C GLY A 78 -11.95 -8.35 10.45
N SER A 79 -10.66 -8.59 10.19
CA SER A 79 -9.58 -7.65 10.52
C SER A 79 -9.41 -6.60 9.41
N PRO A 80 -8.86 -5.41 9.71
CA PRO A 80 -8.51 -4.42 8.69
C PRO A 80 -7.67 -5.02 7.55
N GLN A 81 -8.14 -4.86 6.31
CA GLN A 81 -7.43 -5.26 5.11
C GLN A 81 -6.34 -4.23 4.79
N LEU A 82 -5.13 -4.49 5.29
CA LEU A 82 -3.96 -3.64 5.05
C LEU A 82 -3.13 -4.16 3.88
N PRO A 83 -2.53 -3.28 3.06
CA PRO A 83 -1.64 -3.69 2.00
C PRO A 83 -0.32 -4.24 2.57
N VAL A 84 0.24 -5.23 1.89
CA VAL A 84 1.54 -5.83 2.20
C VAL A 84 2.41 -5.91 0.96
N VAL A 85 3.72 -5.82 1.14
CA VAL A 85 4.69 -6.01 0.06
C VAL A 85 5.47 -7.28 0.35
N ALA A 86 5.34 -8.28 -0.52
CA ALA A 86 6.06 -9.54 -0.42
C ALA A 86 7.05 -9.68 -1.58
N ARG A 87 8.27 -10.14 -1.29
CA ARG A 87 9.32 -10.37 -2.29
C ARG A 87 10.06 -11.67 -1.98
N PHE A 88 10.44 -12.37 -3.02
CA PHE A 88 11.32 -13.53 -2.92
C PHE A 88 12.78 -13.07 -2.90
N ILE A 89 13.55 -13.61 -1.97
CA ILE A 89 14.99 -13.38 -1.85
C ILE A 89 15.70 -14.73 -1.86
N GLY A 90 16.84 -14.80 -2.54
CA GLY A 90 17.71 -15.97 -2.52
C GLY A 90 18.51 -16.00 -1.22
N ILE A 91 18.45 -17.11 -0.50
CA ILE A 91 19.20 -17.34 0.74
C ILE A 91 20.18 -18.50 0.47
N PRO A 92 21.46 -18.39 0.87
CA PRO A 92 22.40 -19.51 0.78
C PRO A 92 21.93 -20.72 1.59
N ASP A 93 22.08 -21.93 1.02
CA ASP A 93 21.53 -23.18 1.57
C ASP A 93 22.03 -23.55 2.98
N ASP A 94 23.19 -23.02 3.40
CA ASP A 94 23.87 -23.33 4.64
C ASP A 94 23.64 -22.29 5.76
N ARG A 95 22.65 -21.40 5.60
CA ARG A 95 22.44 -20.27 6.51
C ARG A 95 21.00 -20.17 7.03
N ASP A 96 20.88 -19.87 8.32
CA ASP A 96 19.65 -19.39 8.91
C ASP A 96 19.41 -17.92 8.55
N VAL A 97 18.13 -17.52 8.47
CA VAL A 97 17.72 -16.15 8.18
C VAL A 97 17.26 -15.47 9.46
N ASP A 98 17.86 -14.32 9.76
CA ASP A 98 17.34 -13.38 10.74
C ASP A 98 16.94 -12.08 10.05
N ILE A 99 15.81 -11.49 10.46
CA ILE A 99 15.29 -10.25 9.88
C ILE A 99 15.31 -9.18 10.96
N LYS A 100 15.98 -8.07 10.65
CA LYS A 100 16.06 -6.92 11.54
C LYS A 100 15.64 -5.65 10.81
N ILE A 101 14.80 -4.85 11.47
CA ILE A 101 14.51 -3.48 11.05
C ILE A 101 15.70 -2.61 11.43
N LEU A 102 16.41 -2.09 10.44
CA LEU A 102 17.57 -1.21 10.64
C LEU A 102 17.14 0.25 10.84
N ASN A 103 16.12 0.68 10.09
CA ASN A 103 15.53 2.01 10.21
C ASN A 103 14.01 1.91 9.95
N GLN A 104 13.24 2.77 10.62
CA GLN A 104 11.80 2.87 10.45
C GLN A 104 11.34 4.29 10.73
N GLU A 105 10.56 4.83 9.80
CA GLU A 105 9.79 6.04 9.99
C GLU A 105 8.30 5.69 9.99
N THR A 106 7.49 6.46 10.72
CA THR A 106 6.05 6.18 10.84
C THR A 106 5.29 7.48 10.95
N VAL A 107 4.16 7.54 10.22
CA VAL A 107 3.22 8.65 10.25
C VAL A 107 1.86 8.08 10.62
N THR A 108 1.17 8.74 11.55
CA THR A 108 -0.19 8.37 11.95
C THR A 108 -1.21 9.17 11.15
N LEU A 109 -2.08 8.47 10.42
CA LEU A 109 -3.23 9.04 9.73
C LEU A 109 -4.50 8.75 10.54
N SER A 110 -5.32 9.77 10.77
CA SER A 110 -6.59 9.66 11.51
C SER A 110 -7.78 9.76 10.57
N GLY A 111 -8.93 9.23 10.99
CA GLY A 111 -10.20 9.34 10.26
C GLY A 111 -10.41 8.27 9.18
N TYR A 112 -9.67 7.16 9.25
CA TYR A 112 -9.82 6.04 8.33
C TYR A 112 -10.51 4.86 9.01
N ASN A 113 -11.55 4.33 8.38
CA ASN A 113 -12.23 3.10 8.74
C ASN A 113 -11.90 2.04 7.68
N ILE A 114 -10.88 1.23 7.93
CA ILE A 114 -10.33 0.33 6.92
C ILE A 114 -11.30 -0.82 6.63
N LEU A 115 -11.49 -1.14 5.35
CA LEU A 115 -12.31 -2.26 4.90
C LEU A 115 -11.86 -3.55 5.63
N PRO A 116 -12.77 -4.30 6.26
CA PRO A 116 -12.43 -5.60 6.81
C PRO A 116 -12.17 -6.63 5.70
N ALA A 117 -11.25 -7.56 5.92
CA ALA A 117 -10.97 -8.67 5.02
C ALA A 117 -12.01 -9.80 5.08
#